data_AF-A0A9E1NML4-F1
#
_entry.id   AF-A0A9E1NML4-F1
#
_cell.length_a   1.000
_cell.length_b   1.000
_cell.length_c   1.000
_cell.angle_alpha   90.00
_cell.angle_beta   90.00
_cell.angle_gamma   90.00
#
_symmetry.space_group_name_H-M   'P 1'
#
loop_
_entity.id
_entity.type
_entity.pdbx_description
1 polymer ?
#
loop_
_entity_poly.entity_id
_entity_poly.type
_entity_poly.pdbx_seq_one_letter_code
_entity_poly.pdbx_strand_id
1 'polypeptide(L)'
;MGMIKLPIGAIDFFKDNQDKVFESGALAEGSWNQEVQKYIVEYTDSKSALATSSNGTGLLSVLHALKYGHGYDDIFLQSNTMYGMKTLAISSGLNLAGFVDCELKTLMPSLKSVQRFVDNLDSPEKSIFLLTHIGGWANPEIKEIANYCHQNNIAL
;
A
#
# COMPACT_ATOMS: atom_id res chain seq x y z
N MET A 1 4.58 -11.62 -18.96
CA MET A 1 5.61 -11.52 -17.91
C MET A 1 6.86 -12.21 -18.42
N GLY A 2 8.01 -11.52 -18.46
CA GLY A 2 9.29 -12.17 -18.78
C GLY A 2 9.69 -13.15 -17.68
N MET A 3 10.50 -14.16 -18.00
CA MET A 3 11.10 -15.03 -16.97
C MET A 3 12.04 -14.19 -16.10
N ILE A 4 11.68 -14.03 -14.83
CA ILE A 4 12.57 -13.44 -13.82
C ILE A 4 13.43 -14.56 -13.25
N LYS A 5 14.73 -14.53 -13.54
CA LYS A 5 15.69 -15.43 -12.87
C LYS A 5 15.98 -14.88 -11.48
N LEU A 6 15.85 -15.72 -10.46
CA LEU A 6 16.23 -15.35 -9.10
C LEU A 6 17.77 -15.27 -8.98
N PRO A 7 18.32 -14.32 -8.22
CA PRO A 7 19.74 -14.28 -7.91
C PRO A 7 20.18 -15.58 -7.23
N ILE A 8 21.34 -16.13 -7.63
CA ILE A 8 21.88 -17.37 -7.05
C ILE A 8 22.03 -17.26 -5.53
N GLY A 9 22.53 -16.12 -5.02
CA GLY A 9 22.64 -15.90 -3.58
C GLY A 9 21.32 -15.93 -2.83
N ALA A 10 20.19 -15.57 -3.45
CA ALA A 10 18.87 -15.70 -2.82
C ALA A 10 18.41 -17.17 -2.76
N ILE A 11 18.75 -17.96 -3.79
CA ILE A 11 18.48 -19.40 -3.82
C ILE A 11 19.30 -20.12 -2.75
N ASP A 12 20.59 -19.80 -2.66
CA ASP A 12 21.50 -20.40 -1.68
C ASP A 12 21.07 -20.02 -0.26
N PHE A 13 20.79 -18.73 -0.01
CA PHE A 13 20.27 -18.28 1.28
C PHE A 13 19.00 -19.03 1.70
N PHE A 14 18.05 -19.22 0.78
CA PHE A 14 16.83 -19.98 1.08
C PHE A 14 17.15 -21.43 1.47
N LYS A 15 17.97 -22.13 0.68
CA LYS A 15 18.33 -23.54 0.92
C LYS A 15 19.08 -23.72 2.24
N ASP A 16 19.98 -22.80 2.57
CA ASP A 16 20.78 -22.86 3.80
C ASP A 16 19.95 -22.62 5.07
N ASN A 17 18.70 -22.14 4.92
CA ASN A 17 17.89 -21.65 6.04
C ASN A 17 16.50 -22.28 6.15
N GLN A 18 15.97 -22.91 5.10
CA GLN A 18 14.60 -23.46 5.08
C GLN A 18 14.36 -24.49 6.19
N ASP A 19 15.36 -25.30 6.53
CA ASP A 19 15.23 -26.40 7.49
C ASP A 19 14.97 -25.88 8.92
N LYS A 20 15.39 -24.65 9.23
CA LYS A 20 15.13 -23.99 10.52
C LYS A 20 13.64 -23.87 10.83
N VAL A 21 12.77 -23.78 9.81
CA VAL A 21 11.31 -23.77 9.99
C VAL A 21 10.83 -25.10 10.55
N PHE A 22 11.35 -26.21 10.02
CA PHE A 22 10.96 -27.56 10.43
C PHE A 22 11.60 -27.96 11.76
N GLU A 23 12.87 -27.59 11.98
CA GLU A 23 13.59 -27.85 13.23
C GLU A 23 12.96 -27.14 14.44
N SER A 24 12.47 -25.91 14.24
CA SER A 24 11.80 -25.15 15.29
C SER A 24 10.33 -25.54 15.48
N GLY A 25 9.69 -26.12 14.46
CA GLY A 25 8.25 -26.39 14.44
C GLY A 25 7.36 -25.15 14.32
N ALA A 26 7.94 -23.96 14.15
CA ALA A 26 7.22 -22.69 14.06
C ALA A 26 6.69 -22.46 12.63
N LEU A 27 5.61 -23.18 12.27
CA LEU A 27 5.00 -23.13 10.93
C LEU A 27 4.18 -21.86 10.66
N ALA A 28 3.78 -21.14 11.72
CA ALA A 28 3.11 -19.86 11.66
C ALA A 28 3.79 -18.88 12.63
N GLU A 29 3.93 -17.62 12.21
CA GLU A 29 4.52 -16.53 13.02
C GLU A 29 5.92 -16.85 13.59
N GLY A 30 6.74 -17.58 12.82
CA GLY A 30 8.10 -17.94 13.20
C GLY A 30 9.10 -16.78 13.13
N SER A 31 10.37 -17.08 13.42
CA SER A 31 11.46 -16.08 13.42
C SER A 31 11.60 -15.33 12.09
N TRP A 32 11.32 -15.98 10.95
CA TRP A 32 11.37 -15.35 9.64
C TRP A 32 10.38 -14.19 9.45
N ASN A 33 9.23 -14.21 10.14
CA ASN A 33 8.31 -13.07 10.17
C ASN A 33 8.95 -11.87 10.86
N GLN A 34 9.69 -12.10 11.94
CA GLN A 34 10.38 -11.04 12.68
C GLN A 34 11.55 -10.48 11.86
N GLU A 35 12.34 -11.34 11.22
CA GLU A 35 13.47 -10.92 10.37
C GLU A 35 13.01 -10.08 9.19
N VAL A 36 11.95 -10.49 8.46
CA VAL A 36 11.44 -9.67 7.35
C VAL A 36 10.86 -8.35 7.83
N GLN A 37 10.16 -8.33 8.98
CA GLN A 37 9.64 -7.08 9.55
C GLN A 37 10.76 -6.13 9.93
N LYS A 38 11.82 -6.63 10.57
CA LYS A 38 13.01 -5.84 10.92
C LYS A 38 13.68 -5.28 9.67
N TYR A 39 13.90 -6.11 8.66
CA TYR A 39 14.46 -5.68 7.38
C TYR A 39 13.63 -4.57 6.74
N ILE A 40 12.29 -4.70 6.71
CA ILE A 40 11.43 -3.68 6.12
C ILE A 40 11.48 -2.36 6.90
N VAL A 41 11.49 -2.42 8.23
CA VAL A 41 11.67 -1.23 9.09
C VAL A 41 12.98 -0.51 8.75
N GLU A 42 14.09 -1.24 8.70
CA GLU A 42 15.42 -0.69 8.38
C GLU A 42 15.50 -0.17 6.94
N TYR A 43 14.86 -0.85 5.98
CA TYR A 43 14.90 -0.47 4.56
C TYR A 43 14.06 0.76 4.25
N THR A 44 12.98 0.99 5.01
CA THR A 44 11.99 2.04 4.72
C THR A 44 12.04 3.21 5.70
N ASP A 45 12.85 3.12 6.76
CA ASP A 45 12.83 4.02 7.93
C ASP A 45 11.43 4.14 8.58
N SER A 46 10.58 3.12 8.42
CA SER A 46 9.25 3.09 9.03
C SER A 46 9.31 2.80 10.54
N LYS A 47 8.29 3.23 11.29
CA LYS A 47 8.23 2.99 12.74
C LYS A 47 7.99 1.53 13.11
N SER A 48 7.34 0.77 12.22
CA SER A 48 6.95 -0.61 12.44
C SER A 48 6.58 -1.28 11.12
N ALA A 49 6.76 -2.60 11.04
CA ALA A 49 6.25 -3.43 9.96
C ALA A 49 5.54 -4.66 10.53
N LEU A 50 4.54 -5.15 9.79
CA LEU A 50 3.79 -6.37 10.12
C LEU A 50 3.73 -7.27 8.88
N ALA A 51 4.21 -8.50 9.01
CA ALA A 51 4.10 -9.50 7.96
C ALA A 51 2.65 -9.99 7.88
N THR A 52 2.10 -10.00 6.66
CA THR A 52 0.74 -10.48 6.39
C THR A 52 0.75 -11.49 5.25
N SER A 53 -0.33 -12.24 5.09
CA SER A 53 -0.42 -13.29 4.07
C SER A 53 -0.44 -12.77 2.62
N SER A 54 -0.78 -11.49 2.42
CA SER A 54 -0.73 -10.82 1.13
C SER A 54 -0.79 -9.29 1.29
N ASN A 55 -0.39 -8.55 0.24
CA ASN A 55 -0.61 -7.10 0.18
C ASN A 55 -2.08 -6.73 0.42
N GLY A 56 -3.02 -7.49 -0.15
CA GLY A 56 -4.46 -7.24 0.02
C GLY A 56 -4.91 -7.38 1.46
N THR A 57 -4.44 -8.39 2.19
CA THR A 57 -4.76 -8.59 3.61
C THR A 57 -4.19 -7.47 4.47
N GLY A 58 -2.96 -7.05 4.22
CA GLY A 58 -2.34 -5.92 4.91
C GLY A 58 -3.10 -4.62 4.69
N LEU A 59 -3.37 -4.28 3.44
CA LEU A 59 -4.14 -3.07 3.09
C LEU A 59 -5.56 -3.10 3.65
N LEU A 60 -6.28 -4.22 3.55
CA LEU A 60 -7.62 -4.34 4.11
C LEU A 60 -7.62 -4.10 5.63
N SER A 61 -6.60 -4.59 6.33
CA SER A 61 -6.45 -4.37 7.77
C SER A 61 -6.25 -2.89 8.11
N VAL A 62 -5.42 -2.18 7.32
CA VAL A 62 -5.23 -0.73 7.45
C VAL A 62 -6.52 0.04 7.16
N LEU A 63 -7.22 -0.31 6.07
CA LEU A 63 -8.49 0.34 5.71
C LEU A 63 -9.58 0.12 6.76
N HIS A 64 -9.65 -1.07 7.37
CA HIS A 64 -10.56 -1.32 8.49
C HIS A 64 -10.21 -0.49 9.73
N ALA A 65 -8.92 -0.35 10.05
CA ALA A 65 -8.49 0.49 11.16
C ALA A 65 -8.87 1.96 10.91
N LEU A 66 -8.67 2.46 9.68
CA LEU A 66 -9.06 3.82 9.30
C LEU A 66 -10.58 4.00 9.33
N LYS A 67 -11.35 3.07 8.78
CA LYS A 67 -12.82 3.14 8.78
C LYS A 67 -13.41 3.08 10.18
N TYR A 68 -13.17 1.97 10.88
CA TYR A 68 -13.86 1.67 12.14
C TYR A 68 -13.17 2.27 13.37
N GLY A 69 -11.85 2.48 13.30
CA GLY A 69 -11.06 3.06 14.38
C GLY A 69 -10.92 4.59 14.30
N HIS A 70 -10.94 5.15 13.09
CA HIS A 70 -10.71 6.59 12.87
C HIS A 70 -11.87 7.32 12.18
N GLY A 71 -12.94 6.63 11.77
CA GLY A 71 -14.16 7.25 11.24
C GLY A 71 -14.06 7.76 9.80
N TYR A 72 -13.12 7.23 9.01
CA TYR A 72 -13.08 7.48 7.57
C TYR A 72 -14.25 6.75 6.87
N ASP A 73 -14.96 7.46 6.00
CA ASP A 73 -16.18 6.95 5.36
C ASP A 73 -15.95 6.64 3.87
N ASP A 74 -15.11 7.43 3.21
CA ASP A 74 -14.94 7.43 1.77
C ASP A 74 -13.52 7.05 1.36
N ILE A 75 -13.38 6.51 0.15
CA ILE A 75 -12.10 6.18 -0.47
C ILE A 75 -12.12 6.56 -1.93
N PHE A 76 -11.02 7.13 -2.41
CA PHE A 76 -10.80 7.34 -3.83
C PHE A 76 -9.46 6.77 -4.27
N LEU A 77 -9.42 6.40 -5.55
CA LEU A 77 -8.30 5.68 -6.15
C LEU A 77 -7.71 6.52 -7.28
N GLN A 78 -6.55 6.13 -7.80
CA GLN A 78 -6.10 6.64 -9.09
C GLN A 78 -6.69 5.81 -10.24
N SER A 79 -6.95 6.45 -11.39
CA SER A 79 -7.63 5.81 -12.53
C SER A 79 -6.78 4.71 -13.19
N ASN A 80 -5.45 4.82 -13.10
CA ASN A 80 -4.53 3.76 -13.53
C ASN A 80 -3.96 3.00 -12.33
N THR A 81 -4.60 1.89 -11.96
CA THR A 81 -4.12 0.96 -10.94
C THR A 81 -4.60 -0.47 -11.20
N MET A 82 -4.12 -1.43 -10.43
CA MET A 82 -4.60 -2.81 -10.48
C MET A 82 -6.06 -2.89 -10.02
N TYR A 83 -6.88 -3.68 -10.70
CA TYR A 83 -8.28 -3.92 -10.33
C TYR A 83 -8.48 -4.34 -8.85
N GLY A 84 -7.50 -5.05 -8.28
CA GLY A 84 -7.49 -5.44 -6.87
C GLY A 84 -7.66 -4.27 -5.89
N MET A 85 -7.22 -3.06 -6.25
CA MET A 85 -7.40 -1.87 -5.41
C MET A 85 -8.88 -1.47 -5.30
N LYS A 86 -9.63 -1.58 -6.40
CA LYS A 86 -11.09 -1.35 -6.39
C LYS A 86 -11.81 -2.39 -5.55
N THR A 87 -11.42 -3.66 -5.66
CA THR A 87 -12.06 -4.72 -4.85
C THR A 87 -11.75 -4.55 -3.37
N LEU A 88 -10.53 -4.14 -3.01
CA LEU A 88 -10.13 -3.85 -1.63
C LEU A 88 -10.91 -2.66 -1.05
N ALA A 89 -11.01 -1.56 -1.80
CA ALA A 89 -11.79 -0.38 -1.42
C ALA A 89 -13.23 -0.76 -1.04
N ILE A 90 -13.92 -1.49 -1.92
CA ILE A 90 -15.30 -1.92 -1.69
C ILE A 90 -15.38 -2.92 -0.52
N SER A 91 -14.46 -3.89 -0.45
CA SER A 91 -14.47 -4.93 0.59
C SER A 91 -14.20 -4.38 2.00
N SER A 92 -13.53 -3.23 2.10
CA SER A 92 -13.27 -2.56 3.38
C SER A 92 -14.51 -1.89 4.00
N GLY A 93 -15.62 -1.82 3.25
CA GLY A 93 -16.84 -1.13 3.65
C GLY A 93 -16.82 0.39 3.45
N LEU A 94 -15.75 0.96 2.88
CA LEU A 94 -15.68 2.36 2.49
C LEU A 94 -16.51 2.63 1.24
N ASN A 95 -17.04 3.85 1.09
CA ASN A 95 -17.71 4.24 -0.15
C ASN A 95 -16.66 4.66 -1.17
N LEU A 96 -16.71 4.06 -2.37
CA LEU A 96 -15.82 4.46 -3.46
C LEU A 96 -16.29 5.80 -4.05
N ALA A 97 -15.61 6.90 -3.69
CA ALA A 97 -15.93 8.25 -4.13
C ALA A 97 -15.56 8.53 -5.60
N GLY A 98 -14.57 7.81 -6.14
CA GLY A 98 -14.21 7.92 -7.56
C GLY A 98 -12.74 7.64 -7.86
N PHE A 99 -12.28 8.18 -8.99
CA PHE A 99 -10.95 7.96 -9.53
C PHE A 99 -10.28 9.29 -9.93
N VAL A 100 -9.07 9.51 -9.46
CA VAL A 100 -8.20 10.63 -9.85
C VAL A 100 -7.51 10.31 -11.16
N ASP A 101 -7.54 11.24 -12.11
CA ASP A 101 -6.86 11.07 -13.40
C ASP A 101 -5.34 10.98 -13.25
N CYS A 102 -4.76 10.00 -13.94
CA CYS A 102 -3.31 9.84 -14.07
C CYS A 102 -2.77 10.56 -15.30
N GLU A 103 -1.54 11.06 -15.20
CA GLU A 103 -0.83 11.65 -16.33
C GLU A 103 -0.18 10.58 -17.20
N LEU A 104 -0.19 10.74 -18.53
CA LEU A 104 0.42 9.76 -19.44
C LEU A 104 1.94 9.60 -19.20
N LYS A 105 2.63 10.67 -18.78
CA LYS A 105 4.08 10.67 -18.58
C LYS A 105 4.53 9.81 -17.39
N THR A 106 3.78 9.86 -16.30
CA THR A 106 4.12 9.18 -15.04
C THR A 106 3.28 7.93 -14.81
N LEU A 107 2.16 7.81 -15.52
CA LEU A 107 1.11 6.82 -15.32
C LEU A 107 0.46 6.88 -13.94
N MET A 108 0.65 7.98 -13.23
CA MET A 108 0.19 8.25 -11.86
C MET A 108 -0.40 9.67 -11.79
N PRO A 109 -1.20 10.01 -10.76
CA PRO A 109 -1.75 11.35 -10.60
C PRO A 109 -0.68 12.41 -10.34
N SER A 110 -0.89 13.61 -10.87
CA SER A 110 -0.18 14.83 -10.46
C SER A 110 -0.88 15.46 -9.24
N LEU A 111 -0.19 16.33 -8.50
CA LEU A 111 -0.80 17.10 -7.41
C LEU A 111 -2.03 17.86 -7.91
N LYS A 112 -1.94 18.48 -9.09
CA LYS A 112 -3.03 19.24 -9.69
C LYS A 112 -4.27 18.40 -9.94
N SER A 113 -4.09 17.16 -10.40
CA SER A 113 -5.20 16.24 -10.64
C SER A 113 -5.82 15.75 -9.33
N VAL A 114 -5.02 15.53 -8.28
CA VAL A 114 -5.52 15.24 -6.92
C VAL A 114 -6.33 16.42 -6.37
N GLN A 115 -5.80 17.64 -6.42
CA GLN A 115 -6.48 18.86 -5.95
C GLN A 115 -7.85 19.03 -6.60
N ARG A 116 -7.89 18.96 -7.93
CA ARG A 116 -9.14 19.05 -8.69
C ARG A 116 -10.15 17.95 -8.34
N PHE A 117 -9.69 16.74 -8.03
CA PHE A 117 -10.61 15.68 -7.59
C PHE A 117 -11.17 16.00 -6.20
N VAL A 118 -10.30 16.39 -5.26
CA VAL A 118 -10.65 16.72 -3.88
C VAL A 118 -11.59 17.91 -3.78
N ASP A 119 -11.43 18.93 -4.63
CA ASP A 119 -12.31 20.12 -4.69
C ASP A 119 -13.78 19.77 -5.01
N ASN A 120 -14.03 18.58 -5.55
CA ASN A 120 -15.38 18.10 -5.88
C ASN A 120 -15.96 17.13 -4.83
N LEU A 121 -15.26 16.88 -3.72
CA LEU A 121 -15.75 16.03 -2.63
C LEU A 121 -16.53 16.85 -1.59
N ASP A 122 -17.63 16.29 -1.09
CA ASP A 122 -18.44 16.93 -0.05
C ASP A 122 -17.77 16.94 1.34
N SER A 123 -16.95 15.92 1.64
CA SER A 123 -16.28 15.75 2.95
C SER A 123 -14.88 15.15 2.77
N PRO A 124 -13.94 15.90 2.17
CA PRO A 124 -12.60 15.40 1.87
C PRO A 124 -11.83 14.94 3.12
N GLU A 125 -12.06 15.56 4.28
CA GLU A 125 -11.44 15.21 5.55
C GLU A 125 -11.81 13.80 6.07
N LYS A 126 -12.85 13.19 5.51
CA LYS A 126 -13.27 11.81 5.80
C LYS A 126 -12.84 10.81 4.73
N SER A 127 -12.02 11.24 3.79
CA SER A 127 -11.61 10.44 2.65
C SER A 127 -10.22 9.81 2.83
N ILE A 128 -10.07 8.62 2.27
CA ILE A 128 -8.79 7.94 2.10
C ILE A 128 -8.39 8.01 0.62
N PHE A 129 -7.18 8.45 0.33
CA PHE A 129 -6.59 8.35 -1.00
C PHE A 129 -5.67 7.14 -1.08
N LEU A 130 -6.06 6.09 -1.80
CA LEU A 130 -5.21 4.93 -1.98
C LEU A 130 -4.37 5.05 -3.26
N LEU A 131 -3.21 5.69 -3.13
CA LEU A 131 -2.26 5.92 -4.23
C LEU A 131 -1.46 4.66 -4.56
N THR A 132 -1.19 4.42 -5.84
CA THR A 132 -0.36 3.30 -6.30
C THR A 132 0.90 3.80 -7.00
N HIS A 133 2.07 3.35 -6.54
CA HIS A 133 3.35 3.52 -7.22
C HIS A 133 3.44 2.56 -8.42
N ILE A 134 3.07 3.06 -9.61
CA ILE A 134 2.93 2.25 -10.83
C ILE A 134 4.29 1.99 -11.46
N GLY A 135 4.53 0.75 -11.88
CA GLY A 135 5.74 0.38 -12.63
C GLY A 135 6.98 0.17 -11.76
N GLY A 136 6.83 0.10 -10.43
CA GLY A 136 7.94 -0.15 -9.51
C GLY A 136 8.79 1.07 -9.17
N TRP A 137 8.27 2.28 -9.39
CA TRP A 137 8.90 3.54 -8.99
C TRP A 137 7.88 4.44 -8.29
N ALA A 138 8.37 5.28 -7.38
CA ALA A 138 7.54 6.17 -6.58
C ALA A 138 6.89 7.26 -7.45
N ASN A 139 5.71 7.75 -7.03
CA ASN A 139 5.10 8.91 -7.66
C ASN A 139 6.06 10.11 -7.54
N PRO A 140 6.42 10.79 -8.65
CA PRO A 140 7.38 11.91 -8.61
C PRO A 140 6.97 13.07 -7.72
N GLU A 141 5.67 13.27 -7.51
CA GLU A 141 5.08 14.36 -6.70
C GLU A 141 4.57 13.83 -5.34
N ILE A 142 5.04 12.66 -4.89
CA ILE A 142 4.52 12.02 -3.67
C ILE A 142 4.66 12.91 -2.42
N LYS A 143 5.72 13.72 -2.33
CA LYS A 143 5.94 14.60 -1.16
C LYS A 143 4.91 15.72 -1.13
N GLU A 144 4.66 16.34 -2.27
CA GLU A 144 3.69 17.41 -2.43
C GLU A 144 2.26 16.89 -2.23
N ILE A 145 1.95 15.71 -2.78
CA ILE A 145 0.66 15.03 -2.59
C ILE A 145 0.46 14.68 -1.10
N ALA A 146 1.46 14.10 -0.44
CA ALA A 146 1.38 13.75 0.98
C ALA A 146 1.15 14.99 1.86
N ASN A 147 1.86 16.09 1.59
CA ASN A 147 1.67 17.35 2.29
C ASN A 147 0.25 17.91 2.08
N TYR A 148 -0.26 17.87 0.84
CA TYR A 148 -1.61 18.33 0.53
C TYR A 148 -2.68 17.46 1.22
N CYS A 149 -2.55 16.13 1.17
CA CYS A 149 -3.47 15.22 1.88
C CYS A 149 -3.47 15.50 3.39
N HIS A 150 -2.28 15.66 3.99
CA HIS A 150 -2.14 15.97 5.41
C HIS A 150 -2.84 17.28 5.79
N GLN A 151 -2.67 18.35 5.00
CA GLN A 151 -3.30 19.65 5.24
C GLN A 151 -4.84 19.59 5.16
N ASN A 152 -5.39 18.64 4.41
CA ASN A 152 -6.84 18.46 4.23
C ASN A 152 -7.40 17.29 5.05
N ASN A 153 -6.63 16.73 5.98
CA ASN A 153 -6.99 15.55 6.78
C ASN A 153 -7.37 14.29 5.98
N ILE A 154 -6.93 14.21 4.73
CA ILE A 154 -7.08 13.02 3.88
C ILE A 154 -6.01 11.99 4.30
N ALA A 155 -6.43 10.77 4.60
CA ALA A 155 -5.47 9.67 4.81
C ALA A 155 -4.87 9.25 3.47
N LEU A 156 -3.55 9.07 3.41
CA LEU A 156 -2.81 8.63 2.22
C LEU A 156 -2.11 7.29 2.49
#